data_AF-A0A6C0G2K4-F1
#
_entry.id   AF-A0A6C0G2K4-F1
#
_cell.length_a   1.000
_cell.length_b   1.000
_cell.length_c   1.000
_cell.angle_alpha   90.00
_cell.angle_beta   90.00
_cell.angle_gamma   90.00
#
_symmetry.space_group_name_H-M   'P 1'
#
loop_
_entity.id
_entity.type
_entity.pdbx_description
1 polymer ?
#
loop_
_entity_poly.entity_id
_entity_poly.type
_entity_poly.pdbx_seq_one_letter_code
_entity_poly.pdbx_strand_id
1 'polypeptide(L)'
;MFKKEDRQSYTDFKSVESQRNDLAAEEFPEGPYGSGIQSASLGKSTPWRIDMRAPNRFDYENRELHEGIDRDYPGEDSYPDAIDEP
;
A
#
# COMPACT_ATOMS: atom_id res chain seq x y z
N MET A 1 8.20 -12.96 -0.45
CA MET A 1 7.28 -13.84 -1.20
C MET A 1 5.87 -13.53 -0.75
N PHE A 2 4.94 -13.27 -1.68
CA PHE A 2 3.57 -12.92 -1.35
C PHE A 2 2.79 -14.12 -0.83
N LYS A 3 1.88 -13.90 0.13
CA LYS A 3 0.91 -14.91 0.55
C LYS A 3 -0.07 -15.15 -0.60
N LYS A 4 -0.13 -16.39 -1.08
CA LYS A 4 -1.11 -16.82 -2.08
C LYS A 4 -2.47 -16.93 -1.39
N GLU A 5 -3.40 -16.07 -1.75
CA GLU A 5 -4.76 -16.08 -1.22
C GLU A 5 -5.74 -16.53 -2.30
N ASP A 6 -6.74 -17.31 -1.90
CA ASP A 6 -7.78 -17.79 -2.80
C ASP A 6 -8.76 -16.66 -3.08
N ARG A 7 -8.57 -15.98 -4.22
CA ARG A 7 -9.40 -14.83 -4.63
C ARG A 7 -10.79 -15.33 -4.99
N GLN A 8 -11.75 -15.10 -4.11
CA GLN A 8 -13.17 -15.34 -4.39
C GLN A 8 -13.63 -14.40 -5.51
N SER A 9 -14.56 -14.89 -6.34
CA SER A 9 -15.18 -14.09 -7.41
C SER A 9 -15.94 -12.86 -6.88
N TYR A 10 -16.30 -12.89 -5.59
CA TYR A 10 -16.97 -11.81 -4.90
C TYR A 10 -16.18 -11.47 -3.63
N THR A 11 -15.77 -10.20 -3.51
CA THR A 11 -15.05 -9.68 -2.34
C THR A 11 -15.95 -8.79 -1.50
N ASP A 12 -15.50 -8.45 -0.30
CA ASP A 12 -16.17 -7.46 0.55
C ASP A 12 -16.22 -6.07 -0.13
N PHE A 13 -16.92 -5.14 0.53
CA PHE A 13 -17.01 -3.75 0.09
C PHE A 13 -15.63 -3.12 -0.08
N LYS A 14 -15.49 -2.23 -1.08
CA LYS A 14 -14.23 -1.56 -1.41
C LYS A 14 -13.56 -0.89 -0.20
N SER A 15 -14.34 -0.27 0.69
CA SER A 15 -13.81 0.36 1.92
C SER A 15 -13.17 -0.65 2.88
N VAL A 16 -13.72 -1.86 2.97
CA VAL A 16 -13.18 -2.94 3.81
C VAL A 16 -11.87 -3.46 3.21
N GLU A 17 -11.85 -3.67 1.89
CA GLU A 17 -10.63 -4.09 1.19
C GLU A 17 -9.54 -3.02 1.24
N SER A 18 -9.89 -1.73 1.16
CA SER A 18 -8.92 -0.63 1.32
C SER A 18 -8.29 -0.67 2.72
N GLN A 19 -9.12 -0.70 3.77
CA GLN A 19 -8.62 -0.77 5.15
C GLN A 19 -7.73 -1.99 5.41
N ARG A 20 -8.00 -3.11 4.74
CA ARG A 20 -7.23 -4.35 4.87
C ARG A 20 -5.89 -4.32 4.13
N ASN A 21 -5.82 -3.61 3.00
CA ASN A 21 -4.69 -3.63 2.09
C ASN A 21 -3.80 -2.38 2.20
N ASP A 22 -4.34 -1.26 2.66
CA ASP A 22 -3.60 -0.02 2.89
C ASP A 22 -2.83 -0.12 4.22
N LEU A 23 -1.51 -0.15 4.09
CA LEU A 23 -0.64 -0.27 5.25
C LEU A 23 -0.58 1.04 6.03
N ALA A 24 -0.51 0.95 7.35
CA ALA A 24 -0.16 2.11 8.16
C ALA A 24 1.30 2.49 7.87
N ALA A 25 1.59 3.79 7.89
CA ALA A 25 2.96 4.28 7.76
C ALA A 25 3.72 3.94 9.05
N GLU A 26 4.55 2.90 9.02
CA GLU A 26 5.46 2.58 10.11
C GLU A 26 6.64 3.55 10.09
N GLU A 27 6.81 4.34 11.14
CA GLU A 27 7.89 5.32 11.26
C GLU A 27 9.23 4.65 11.57
N PHE A 28 9.22 3.57 12.35
CA PHE A 28 10.41 2.84 12.78
C PHE A 28 10.30 1.35 12.47
N PRO A 29 11.34 0.72 11.89
CA PRO A 29 11.35 -0.71 11.61
C PRO A 29 11.30 -1.57 12.90
N GLU A 30 11.72 -0.99 14.03
CA GLU A 30 11.70 -1.63 15.36
C GLU A 30 10.34 -1.52 16.06
N GLY A 31 9.40 -0.73 15.53
CA GLY A 31 8.10 -0.44 16.14
C GLY A 31 8.07 0.86 16.97
N PRO A 32 6.94 1.17 17.63
CA PRO A 32 6.75 2.44 18.33
C PRO A 32 7.72 2.59 19.52
N TYR A 33 8.33 3.78 19.64
CA TYR A 33 9.22 4.11 20.75
C TYR A 33 8.50 3.93 22.11
N GLY A 34 9.15 3.22 23.04
CA GLY A 34 8.58 2.90 24.36
C GLY A 34 7.69 1.65 24.41
N SER A 35 7.58 0.89 23.31
CA SER A 35 6.98 -0.44 23.31
C SER A 35 7.68 -1.37 24.31
N GLY A 36 6.95 -1.86 25.31
CA GLY A 36 7.42 -2.93 26.21
C GLY A 36 7.38 -4.33 25.58
N ILE A 37 6.86 -4.44 24.35
CA ILE A 37 6.78 -5.69 23.61
C ILE A 37 8.14 -5.90 22.94
N GLN A 38 8.87 -6.93 23.38
CA GLN A 38 10.00 -7.46 22.59
C GLN A 38 9.41 -8.10 21.33
N SER A 39 9.36 -7.35 20.23
CA SER A 39 8.86 -7.87 18.96
C SER A 39 9.82 -8.94 18.46
N ALA A 40 9.36 -10.20 18.41
CA ALA A 40 10.16 -11.33 17.95
C ALA A 40 10.58 -11.20 16.48
N SER A 41 9.94 -10.33 15.71
CA SER A 41 10.39 -9.88 14.40
C SER A 41 10.42 -8.36 14.35
N LEU A 42 11.62 -7.80 14.36
CA LEU A 42 11.87 -6.40 14.00
C LEU A 42 11.76 -6.32 12.48
N GLY A 43 10.84 -5.51 11.97
CA GLY A 43 10.66 -5.28 10.54
C GLY A 43 9.24 -5.46 10.03
N LYS A 44 9.10 -5.15 8.75
CA LYS A 44 7.88 -5.22 7.95
C LYS A 44 7.11 -6.54 8.15
N SER A 45 5.79 -6.47 8.26
CA SER A 45 4.89 -7.62 8.43
C SER A 45 4.92 -8.57 7.22
N THR A 46 5.91 -9.45 7.18
CA THR A 46 6.00 -10.50 6.17
C THR A 46 5.20 -11.73 6.60
N PRO A 47 4.57 -12.46 5.67
CA PRO A 47 4.52 -12.22 4.23
C PRO A 47 3.40 -11.26 3.80
N TRP A 48 3.73 -10.35 2.89
CA TRP A 48 2.82 -9.40 2.26
C TRP A 48 1.76 -10.10 1.40
N ARG A 49 0.57 -9.50 1.29
CA ARG A 49 -0.43 -9.88 0.29
C ARG A 49 -0.12 -9.17 -1.03
N ILE A 50 -0.58 -9.71 -2.15
CA ILE A 50 -0.36 -9.10 -3.47
C ILE A 50 -1.01 -7.72 -3.56
N ASP A 51 -2.16 -7.56 -2.90
CA ASP A 51 -2.94 -6.32 -2.93
C ASP A 51 -2.51 -5.33 -1.83
N MET A 52 -1.62 -5.73 -0.92
CA MET A 52 -1.08 -4.85 0.12
C MET A 52 -0.16 -3.80 -0.50
N ARG A 53 -0.32 -2.55 -0.06
CA ARG A 53 0.41 -1.39 -0.59
C ARG A 53 0.77 -0.39 0.49
N ALA A 54 1.91 0.28 0.31
CA ALA A 54 2.33 1.34 1.21
C ALA A 54 1.38 2.54 1.09
N PRO A 55 1.13 3.27 2.19
CA PRO A 55 0.32 4.48 2.15
C PRO A 55 1.09 5.55 1.37
N ASN A 56 0.61 5.92 0.20
CA ASN A 56 1.17 7.04 -0.55
C ASN A 56 0.47 8.33 -0.11
N ARG A 57 1.23 9.24 0.53
CA ARG A 57 0.73 10.52 1.03
C ARG A 57 0.36 11.53 -0.07
N PHE A 58 0.72 11.25 -1.31
CA PHE A 58 0.49 12.12 -2.47
C PHE A 58 -0.49 11.53 -3.49
N ASP A 59 -0.97 10.31 -3.24
CA ASP A 59 -1.94 9.65 -4.11
C ASP A 59 -3.37 10.07 -3.77
N TYR A 60 -4.30 9.72 -4.63
CA TYR A 60 -5.71 9.99 -4.43
C TYR A 60 -6.34 9.04 -3.42
N GLU A 61 -7.19 9.59 -2.55
CA GLU A 61 -8.03 8.81 -1.62
C GLU A 61 -8.97 7.85 -2.36
N ASN A 62 -9.53 8.27 -3.50
CA ASN A 62 -10.39 7.45 -4.34
C ASN A 62 -9.68 7.03 -5.62
N ARG A 63 -8.74 6.11 -5.48
CA ARG A 63 -7.86 5.70 -6.58
C ARG A 63 -8.62 5.09 -7.76
N GLU A 64 -9.67 4.30 -7.54
CA GLU A 64 -10.48 3.70 -8.62
C GLU A 64 -11.13 4.77 -9.52
N LEU A 65 -11.57 5.89 -8.95
CA LEU A 65 -12.09 7.01 -9.73
C LEU A 65 -11.00 7.71 -10.56
N HIS A 66 -9.76 7.69 -10.07
CA HIS A 66 -8.62 8.40 -10.64
C HIS A 66 -7.64 7.50 -11.39
N GLU A 67 -7.95 6.21 -11.54
CA GLU A 67 -7.12 5.25 -12.27
C GLU A 67 -7.08 5.64 -13.75
N GLY A 68 -5.87 5.84 -14.29
CA GLY A 68 -5.65 6.27 -15.67
C GLY A 68 -6.02 7.72 -15.96
N ILE A 69 -6.30 8.52 -14.91
CA ILE A 69 -6.49 9.96 -15.03
C ILE A 69 -5.21 10.65 -14.57
N ASP A 70 -4.48 11.21 -15.52
CA ASP A 70 -3.33 12.07 -15.21
C ASP A 70 -3.81 13.31 -14.46
N ARG A 71 -3.03 13.74 -13.46
CA ARG A 71 -3.22 15.09 -12.93
C ARG A 71 -2.83 16.09 -14.02
N ASP A 72 -3.72 17.06 -14.22
CA ASP A 72 -3.47 18.21 -15.08
C ASP A 72 -3.14 19.41 -14.17
N TYR A 73 -1.96 19.39 -13.56
CA TYR A 73 -1.46 20.53 -12.79
C TYR A 73 -0.30 21.23 -13.52
N PRO A 74 -0.33 22.58 -13.65
CA PRO A 74 0.74 23.30 -14.33
C PRO A 74 2.08 23.11 -13.61
N GLY A 75 3.04 22.49 -14.29
CA GLY A 75 4.37 22.17 -13.76
C GLY A 75 4.54 20.74 -13.24
N GLU A 76 3.57 19.84 -13.44
CA GLU A 76 3.76 18.42 -13.19
C GLU A 76 4.67 17.76 -14.22
N ASP A 77 5.64 16.99 -13.72
CA ASP A 77 6.41 16.04 -14.52
C ASP A 77 5.53 14.82 -14.81
N SER A 78 5.35 14.47 -16.09
CA SER A 78 4.75 13.19 -16.46
C SER A 78 5.78 12.09 -16.23
N TYR A 79 5.58 11.30 -15.18
CA TYR A 79 6.34 10.07 -14.98
C TYR A 79 5.63 8.94 -15.73
N PRO A 80 6.32 8.18 -16.60
CA PRO A 80 5.72 7.00 -17.20
C PRO A 80 5.38 5.98 -16.10
N ASP A 81 4.18 5.38 -16.18
CA ASP A 81 3.65 4.39 -15.24
C ASP A 81 4.58 3.17 -15.01
N ALA A 82 5.50 2.93 -15.94
CA ALA A 82 6.51 1.90 -15.85
C ALA A 82 7.90 2.54 -15.92
N ILE A 83 8.62 2.52 -14.80
CA ILE A 83 10.07 2.51 -14.85
C ILE A 83 10.42 1.14 -15.41
N ASP A 84 10.85 1.07 -16.67
CA ASP A 84 11.37 -0.16 -17.26
C ASP A 84 12.57 -0.59 -16.41
N GLU A 85 12.41 -1.62 -15.58
CA GLU A 85 13.51 -2.18 -14.79
C GLU A 85 14.56 -2.77 -15.76
N PRO A 86 15.86 -2.42 -15.64
CA PRO A 86 16.90 -2.99 -16.49
C PRO A 86 17.21 -4.47 -16.19
#